data_AF-A0A4V1KSC6-F1
#
_entry.id   AF-A0A4V1KSC6-F1
#
_cell.length_a   1.000
_cell.length_b   1.000
_cell.length_c   1.000
_cell.angle_alpha   90.00
_cell.angle_beta   90.00
_cell.angle_gamma   90.00
#
_symmetry.space_group_name_H-M   'P 1'
#
loop_
_entity.id
_entity.type
_entity.pdbx_description
1 polymer ?
#
loop_
_entity_poly.entity_id
_entity_poly.type
_entity_poly.pdbx_seq_one_letter_code
_entity_poly.pdbx_strand_id
1 'polypeptide(L)'
;MKKALLLVLLITTFFSQAQDVACLDLLDYVKKNGYKKAEVSSYQLYDSSWLKKVTAYTIDNTILVVAEIKKDEYSIYTKEYIFCGIPSTSWDYFYYGLYDIGKSYGERFHKYIIKRQCNCY
;
A
#
# COMPACT_ATOMS: atom_id res chain seq x y z
N MET A 1 40.75 -21.27 5.03
CA MET A 1 39.31 -21.31 4.71
C MET A 1 38.57 -20.08 5.29
N LYS A 2 39.04 -18.85 5.03
CA LYS A 2 38.38 -17.61 5.50
C LYS A 2 38.05 -16.64 4.36
N LYS A 3 38.52 -16.91 3.13
CA LYS A 3 38.32 -16.05 1.95
C LYS A 3 37.02 -16.34 1.18
N ALA A 4 36.38 -17.49 1.41
CA ALA A 4 35.13 -17.86 0.74
C ALA A 4 33.88 -17.22 1.37
N LEU A 5 33.96 -16.73 2.61
CA LEU A 5 32.80 -16.16 3.32
C LEU A 5 32.44 -14.73 2.82
N LEU A 6 33.40 -14.01 2.24
CA LEU A 6 33.21 -12.64 1.75
C LEU A 6 32.50 -12.58 0.38
N LEU A 7 32.52 -13.65 -0.41
CA LEU A 7 31.89 -13.67 -1.74
C LEU A 7 30.36 -13.85 -1.68
N VAL A 8 29.86 -14.47 -0.60
CA VAL A 8 28.41 -14.75 -0.43
C VAL A 8 27.63 -13.51 -0.02
N LEU A 9 28.26 -12.52 0.61
CA LEU A 9 27.60 -11.28 1.05
C LEU A 9 27.32 -10.26 -0.07
N LEU A 10 27.99 -10.37 -1.22
CA LEU A 10 27.84 -9.41 -2.33
C LEU A 10 26.65 -9.72 -3.27
N ILE A 11 26.06 -10.91 -3.17
CA ILE A 11 24.99 -11.34 -4.08
C ILE A 11 23.60 -10.93 -3.54
N THR A 12 23.47 -10.66 -2.24
CA THR A 12 22.17 -10.35 -1.62
C THR A 12 21.71 -8.91 -1.81
N THR A 13 22.57 -7.98 -2.22
CA THR A 13 22.20 -6.56 -2.37
C THR A 13 21.55 -6.22 -3.71
N PHE A 14 21.69 -7.08 -4.73
CA PHE A 14 21.13 -6.82 -6.07
C PHE A 14 19.63 -7.12 -6.18
N PHE A 15 19.07 -7.99 -5.34
CA PHE A 15 17.66 -8.38 -5.42
C PHE A 15 16.70 -7.31 -4.91
N SER A 16 17.14 -6.42 -4.03
CA SER A 16 16.26 -5.38 -3.47
C SER A 16 15.88 -4.29 -4.48
N GLN A 17 16.74 -3.97 -5.45
CA GLN A 17 16.49 -2.88 -6.40
C GLN A 17 15.52 -3.28 -7.52
N ALA A 18 15.48 -4.55 -7.91
CA ALA A 18 14.55 -5.05 -8.92
C ALA A 18 13.09 -5.02 -8.43
N GLN A 19 12.87 -5.29 -7.13
CA GLN A 19 11.55 -5.32 -6.50
C GLN A 19 10.89 -3.94 -6.50
N ASP A 20 11.67 -2.87 -6.26
CA ASP A 20 11.17 -1.50 -6.26
C ASP A 20 10.67 -1.07 -7.66
N VAL A 21 11.36 -1.48 -8.73
CA VAL A 21 10.96 -1.16 -10.12
C VAL A 21 9.64 -1.84 -10.49
N ALA A 22 9.49 -3.14 -10.19
CA ALA A 22 8.25 -3.87 -10.48
C ALA A 22 7.03 -3.28 -9.75
N CYS A 23 7.24 -2.75 -8.54
CA CYS A 23 6.19 -2.09 -7.75
C CYS A 23 5.76 -0.74 -8.35
N LEU A 24 6.71 0.03 -8.89
CA LEU A 24 6.42 1.28 -9.58
C LEU A 24 5.66 1.02 -10.89
N ASP A 25 6.08 0.02 -11.67
CA ASP A 25 5.40 -0.37 -12.90
C ASP A 25 3.97 -0.83 -12.64
N LEU A 26 3.75 -1.62 -11.59
CA LEU A 26 2.41 -2.05 -11.18
C LEU A 26 1.55 -0.86 -10.72
N LEU A 27 2.13 0.05 -9.93
CA LEU A 27 1.44 1.26 -9.46
C LEU A 27 0.97 2.11 -10.64
N ASP A 28 1.85 2.34 -11.63
CA ASP A 28 1.55 3.11 -12.83
C ASP A 28 0.52 2.40 -13.71
N TYR A 29 0.66 1.08 -13.89
CA TYR A 29 -0.32 0.28 -14.62
C TYR A 29 -1.72 0.39 -14.00
N VAL A 30 -1.82 0.29 -12.67
CA VAL A 30 -3.10 0.33 -11.96
C VAL A 30 -3.74 1.71 -12.06
N LYS A 31 -2.95 2.78 -11.90
CA LYS A 31 -3.45 4.15 -12.04
C LYS A 31 -3.92 4.47 -13.45
N LYS A 32 -3.23 3.92 -14.47
CA LYS A 32 -3.51 4.18 -15.88
C LYS A 32 -4.69 3.37 -16.41
N ASN A 33 -4.79 2.09 -16.03
CA ASN A 33 -5.74 1.15 -16.63
C ASN A 33 -6.88 0.76 -15.69
N GLY A 34 -6.74 0.95 -14.38
CA GLY A 34 -7.76 0.60 -13.41
C GLY A 34 -8.90 1.59 -13.34
N TYR A 35 -10.12 1.08 -13.13
CA TYR A 35 -11.27 1.93 -12.85
C TYR A 35 -11.19 2.45 -11.40
N LYS A 36 -11.13 3.77 -11.23
CA LYS A 36 -11.14 4.39 -9.89
C LYS A 36 -12.51 4.17 -9.23
N LYS A 37 -12.55 3.28 -8.24
CA LYS A 37 -13.77 2.91 -7.48
C LYS A 37 -14.13 3.98 -6.45
N ALA A 38 -13.15 4.44 -5.67
CA ALA A 38 -13.37 5.38 -4.56
C ALA A 38 -12.05 5.96 -4.04
N GLU A 39 -12.14 7.04 -3.27
CA GLU A 39 -11.00 7.70 -2.63
C GLU A 39 -11.37 8.15 -1.21
N VAL A 40 -10.40 8.06 -0.30
CA VAL A 40 -10.39 8.71 1.01
C VAL A 40 -9.23 9.68 1.01
N SER A 41 -9.53 10.97 1.09
CA SER A 41 -8.52 12.02 0.98
C SER A 41 -8.11 12.57 2.36
N SER A 42 -7.12 13.45 2.37
CA SER A 42 -6.46 13.92 3.59
C SER A 42 -7.41 14.55 4.61
N TYR A 43 -8.48 15.24 4.19
CA TYR A 43 -9.44 15.84 5.12
C TYR A 43 -10.26 14.80 5.89
N GLN A 44 -10.50 13.62 5.31
CA GLN A 44 -11.17 12.50 5.98
C GLN A 44 -10.19 11.71 6.87
N LEU A 45 -8.89 11.86 6.62
CA LEU A 45 -7.78 11.20 7.30
C LEU A 45 -7.13 12.11 8.36
N TYR A 46 -7.84 13.15 8.83
CA TYR A 46 -7.29 14.13 9.78
C TYR A 46 -6.86 13.50 11.11
N ASP A 47 -7.46 12.36 11.47
CA ASP A 47 -7.17 11.56 12.66
C ASP A 47 -6.02 10.57 12.47
N SER A 48 -5.45 10.48 11.26
CA SER A 48 -4.32 9.61 10.95
C SER A 48 -3.03 10.42 10.82
N SER A 49 -2.08 10.16 11.72
CA SER A 49 -0.78 10.83 11.69
C SER A 49 0.08 10.39 10.50
N TRP A 50 -0.16 9.20 9.93
CA TRP A 50 0.72 8.55 8.95
C TRP A 50 0.06 8.30 7.59
N LEU A 51 -1.26 8.18 7.50
CA LEU A 51 -2.00 7.88 6.26
C LEU A 51 -2.55 9.17 5.65
N LYS A 52 -2.14 9.50 4.42
CA LYS A 52 -2.49 10.79 3.79
C LYS A 52 -3.58 10.68 2.73
N LYS A 53 -3.61 9.58 1.97
CA LYS A 53 -4.62 9.32 0.94
C LYS A 53 -4.76 7.83 0.69
N VAL A 54 -5.97 7.38 0.38
CA VAL A 54 -6.24 6.00 -0.03
C VAL A 54 -7.14 6.02 -1.27
N THR A 55 -6.73 5.35 -2.34
CA THR A 55 -7.51 5.25 -3.58
C THR A 55 -7.71 3.78 -3.92
N ALA A 56 -8.96 3.38 -4.16
CA ALA A 56 -9.27 2.05 -4.66
C ALA A 56 -9.46 2.06 -6.18
N TYR A 57 -8.85 1.08 -6.83
CA TYR A 57 -9.00 0.78 -8.24
C TYR A 57 -9.59 -0.62 -8.41
N THR A 58 -10.30 -0.85 -9.51
CA THR A 58 -10.78 -2.17 -9.91
C THR A 58 -10.22 -2.54 -11.28
N ILE A 59 -9.62 -3.73 -11.37
CA ILE A 59 -9.12 -4.36 -12.61
C ILE A 59 -9.59 -5.81 -12.58
N ASP A 60 -10.27 -6.28 -13.61
CA ASP A 60 -10.78 -7.66 -13.71
C ASP A 60 -11.49 -8.14 -12.43
N ASN A 61 -12.40 -7.31 -11.93
CA ASN A 61 -13.15 -7.51 -10.67
C ASN A 61 -12.30 -7.64 -9.39
N THR A 62 -10.99 -7.40 -9.48
CA THR A 62 -10.08 -7.37 -8.34
C THR A 62 -9.90 -5.94 -7.86
N ILE A 63 -10.05 -5.72 -6.56
CA ILE A 63 -9.79 -4.41 -5.96
C ILE A 63 -8.31 -4.31 -5.58
N LEU A 64 -7.67 -3.23 -6.03
CA LEU A 64 -6.35 -2.82 -5.61
C LEU A 64 -6.45 -1.49 -4.89
N VAL A 65 -5.64 -1.29 -3.86
CA VAL A 65 -5.61 -0.05 -3.09
C VAL A 65 -4.24 0.58 -3.22
N VAL A 66 -4.20 1.85 -3.59
CA VAL A 66 -3.02 2.69 -3.57
C VAL A 66 -3.14 3.62 -2.36
N ALA A 67 -2.19 3.55 -1.43
CA ALA A 67 -2.16 4.41 -0.26
C ALA A 67 -0.93 5.31 -0.28
N GLU A 68 -1.14 6.60 -0.06
CA GLU A 68 -0.08 7.58 0.17
C GLU A 68 0.20 7.64 1.67
N ILE A 69 1.39 7.21 2.07
CA ILE A 69 1.81 7.08 3.47
C ILE A 69 3.00 8.01 3.72
N LYS A 70 2.97 8.73 4.84
CA LYS A 70 4.09 9.57 5.29
C LYS A 70 5.25 8.70 5.76
N LYS A 71 6.48 9.17 5.52
CA LYS A 71 7.70 8.46 5.96
C LYS A 71 7.77 8.28 7.49
N ASP A 72 7.27 9.29 8.20
CA ASP A 72 7.12 9.35 9.65
C ASP A 72 5.98 10.34 9.97
N GLU A 73 5.55 10.43 11.23
CA GLU A 73 4.39 11.21 11.64
C GLU A 73 4.54 12.74 11.43
N TYR A 74 5.79 13.23 11.38
CA TYR A 74 6.13 14.64 11.19
C TYR A 74 6.49 14.99 9.74
N SER A 75 6.62 13.98 8.88
CA SER A 75 7.07 14.16 7.50
C SER A 75 6.01 14.81 6.62
N ILE A 76 6.43 15.81 5.84
CA ILE A 76 5.64 16.29 4.70
C ILE A 76 5.78 15.38 3.48
N TYR A 77 6.82 14.55 3.46
CA TYR A 77 7.13 13.63 2.37
C TYR A 77 6.35 12.34 2.53
N THR A 78 5.81 11.88 1.41
CA THR A 78 5.01 10.67 1.32
C THR A 78 5.53 9.73 0.25
N LYS A 79 5.24 8.45 0.41
CA LYS A 79 5.46 7.41 -0.59
C LYS A 79 4.15 6.69 -0.84
N GLU A 80 3.91 6.31 -2.09
CA GLU A 80 2.77 5.50 -2.45
C GLU A 80 3.11 4.02 -2.33
N TYR A 81 2.16 3.26 -1.80
CA TYR A 81 2.23 1.83 -1.62
C TYR A 81 0.99 1.20 -2.23
N ILE A 82 1.17 0.04 -2.85
CA ILE A 82 0.08 -0.70 -3.45
C ILE A 82 -0.25 -1.96 -2.65
N PHE A 83 -1.53 -2.22 -2.50
CA PHE A 83 -2.12 -3.34 -1.78
C PHE A 83 -3.03 -4.11 -2.73
N CYS A 84 -2.80 -5.40 -2.88
CA CYS A 84 -3.35 -6.24 -3.94
C CYS A 84 -4.44 -7.18 -3.42
N GLY A 85 -5.37 -7.55 -4.29
CA GLY A 85 -6.35 -8.60 -4.00
C GLY A 85 -7.17 -8.29 -2.76
N ILE A 86 -7.73 -7.08 -2.68
CA ILE A 86 -8.59 -6.67 -1.56
C ILE A 86 -10.00 -7.24 -1.80
N PRO A 87 -10.50 -8.21 -1.00
CA PRO A 87 -11.90 -8.58 -0.97
C PRO A 87 -12.81 -7.36 -0.84
N SER A 88 -13.91 -7.37 -1.58
CA SER A 88 -14.94 -6.33 -1.51
C SER A 88 -15.41 -6.10 -0.08
N THR A 89 -15.56 -7.16 0.72
CA THR A 89 -15.92 -7.06 2.14
C THR A 89 -14.88 -6.30 2.96
N SER A 90 -13.58 -6.54 2.75
CA SER A 90 -12.51 -5.81 3.43
C SER A 90 -12.48 -4.34 3.02
N TRP A 91 -12.71 -4.06 1.73
CA TRP A 91 -12.85 -2.69 1.24
C TRP A 91 -14.05 -1.98 1.88
N ASP A 92 -15.21 -2.61 1.90
CA ASP A 92 -16.43 -2.03 2.44
C ASP A 92 -16.30 -1.77 3.94
N TYR A 93 -15.65 -2.67 4.68
CA TYR A 93 -15.39 -2.47 6.11
C TYR A 93 -14.43 -1.31 6.36
N PHE A 94 -13.41 -1.16 5.52
CA PHE A 94 -12.51 -0.01 5.57
C PHE A 94 -13.24 1.31 5.23
N TYR A 95 -14.01 1.32 4.14
CA TYR A 95 -14.57 2.52 3.54
C TYR A 95 -15.80 3.03 4.30
N TYR A 96 -16.75 2.14 4.62
CA TYR A 96 -18.01 2.48 5.29
C TYR A 96 -17.93 2.35 6.80
N GLY A 97 -16.99 1.58 7.36
CA GLY A 97 -16.77 1.49 8.81
C GLY A 97 -17.91 0.81 9.61
N LEU A 98 -18.81 0.07 8.95
CA LEU A 98 -20.04 -0.48 9.56
C LEU A 98 -19.82 -1.32 10.83
N TYR A 99 -18.67 -2.01 10.95
CA TYR A 99 -18.33 -2.86 12.10
C TYR A 99 -17.29 -2.26 13.04
N ASP A 100 -16.90 -1.00 12.80
CA ASP A 100 -15.82 -0.31 13.50
C ASP A 100 -16.23 1.15 13.79
N ILE A 101 -17.42 1.31 14.36
CA ILE A 101 -17.95 2.61 14.79
C ILE A 101 -16.95 3.25 15.75
N GLY A 102 -16.63 4.52 15.51
CA GLY A 102 -15.66 5.27 16.31
C GLY A 102 -14.19 4.97 16.00
N LYS A 103 -13.88 4.06 15.07
CA LYS A 103 -12.52 3.86 14.57
C LYS A 103 -12.16 4.84 13.47
N SER A 104 -10.93 5.32 13.52
CA SER A 104 -10.32 6.13 12.47
C SER A 104 -10.15 5.34 11.17
N TYR A 105 -10.01 6.06 10.05
CA TYR A 105 -9.63 5.41 8.79
C TYR A 105 -8.25 4.75 8.89
N GLY A 106 -7.32 5.33 9.65
CA GLY A 106 -5.99 4.73 9.89
C GLY A 106 -6.08 3.37 10.59
N GLU A 107 -6.87 3.27 11.66
CA GLU A 107 -7.11 1.99 12.36
C GLU A 107 -7.78 0.96 11.44
N ARG A 108 -8.80 1.37 10.67
CA ARG A 108 -9.48 0.47 9.72
C ARG A 108 -8.56 0.03 8.59
N PHE A 109 -7.70 0.91 8.10
CA PHE A 109 -6.71 0.58 7.08
C PHE A 109 -5.75 -0.51 7.59
N HIS A 110 -5.26 -0.33 8.82
CA HIS A 110 -4.39 -1.31 9.47
C HIS A 110 -5.09 -2.67 9.66
N LYS A 111 -6.39 -2.67 9.95
CA LYS A 111 -7.17 -3.90 10.15
C LYS A 111 -7.46 -4.66 8.85
N TYR A 112 -7.85 -3.96 7.79
CA TYR A 112 -8.44 -4.59 6.60
C TYR A 112 -7.58 -4.56 5.32
N ILE A 113 -6.61 -3.64 5.24
CA ILE A 113 -5.87 -3.38 4.01
C ILE A 113 -4.37 -3.69 4.16
N ILE A 114 -3.73 -3.26 5.25
CA ILE A 114 -2.26 -3.19 5.34
C ILE A 114 -1.54 -4.54 5.12
N LYS A 115 -2.17 -5.65 5.52
CA LYS A 115 -1.61 -7.01 5.40
C LYS A 115 -1.57 -7.52 3.96
N ARG A 116 -2.20 -6.82 3.02
CA ARG A 116 -2.27 -7.19 1.60
C ARG A 116 -1.33 -6.37 0.73
N GLN A 117 -0.25 -5.84 1.31
CA GLN A 117 0.77 -5.16 0.52
C GLN A 117 1.25 -6.11 -0.59
N CYS A 118 1.30 -5.61 -1.82
CA CYS A 118 1.68 -6.45 -2.95
C CYS A 118 3.13 -6.91 -2.79
N ASN A 119 3.38 -8.20 -3.04
CA ASN A 119 4.74 -8.69 -3.25
C ASN A 119 5.14 -8.38 -4.69
N CYS A 120 5.84 -7.27 -4.88
CA CYS A 120 6.41 -6.91 -6.17
C CYS A 120 7.72 -7.68 -6.36
N TYR A 121 7.75 -8.61 -7.33
CA TYR A 121 8.91 -9.43 -7.69
C TYR A 121 9.43 -9.03 -9.06
#